data_AF-A0A366WPG2-F1
#
_entry.id   AF-A0A366WPG2-F1
#
_cell.length_a   1.000
_cell.length_b   1.000
_cell.length_c   1.000
_cell.angle_alpha   90.00
_cell.angle_beta   90.00
_cell.angle_gamma   90.00
#
_symmetry.space_group_name_H-M   'P 1'
#
loop_
_entity.id
_entity.type
_entity.pdbx_description
1 polymer ?
#
loop_
_entity_poly.entity_id
_entity_poly.type
_entity_poly.pdbx_seq_one_letter_code
_entity_poly.pdbx_strand_id
1 'polypeptide(L)'
;MFRCLSFVFALISAPVLAQTPEYVGSKECIACHEDVAENWATSHHALAWNAPDQATVLADFGGTRFEHKGVVTEFRQDAQGYFAKTTEADGSKTDRKLHSVVGVEPLQQYLFETEKGRLQSADVVWDTEKEEWFHLYPDQDLPPEDGLHWTGPYKNWNARCAECHATNYKRNYGPRSKSYSSTQLETGVGCESCHGPGSSHIEWTLGKVPAENLDPFGFNMSFSGGNAETEIQQCAGCHSRREAQLDGNPIPGTPYADSYALALLRPGLYHADGQILDEVYVYGSFLQSKMYSKGVGCTNCHEPHAAGLKAEGNAVCTQCHSEAGNPGFSSLPLYDYDTPEHHRHSEDSEGAQCKSCHMIERTYMGVDGRRDHSFRVPRPDLGAETGGPDACTDCHQDQGQDWAADKIANWFPNPKNRQPHFGQVFARARLNPGIEAPKLRDIALDVNQAGIVRATALSMLEPSASEPLAATVATLLSDPDPLLRAGAASLQRGAPLKTRVERLLPVLQDPMRSVRIAAAKQFLGADTGTLSRSQQAGIDEGMQDWQQSLRTRLDFPETHLVFGGMALTMRNAQAAEQAFSEVVDMDPQRAEAWPMLVRLAHINRGPDAARVVLERGLSVVPGHPELLRLQQELR
;
A
#
# COMPACT_ATOMS: atom_id res chain seq x y z
N MET A 1 40.66 6.52 -72.25
CA MET A 1 40.04 7.32 -71.17
C MET A 1 39.98 6.45 -69.92
N PHE A 2 40.92 6.64 -68.99
CA PHE A 2 40.95 5.94 -67.70
C PHE A 2 39.91 6.57 -66.76
N ARG A 3 38.97 5.77 -66.25
CA ARG A 3 38.04 6.17 -65.17
C ARG A 3 38.55 5.62 -63.85
N CYS A 4 38.96 6.51 -62.95
CA CYS A 4 39.25 6.20 -61.55
C CYS A 4 37.98 5.78 -60.81
N LEU A 5 38.00 4.63 -60.13
CA LEU A 5 37.05 4.31 -59.07
C LEU A 5 37.56 4.91 -57.76
N SER A 6 36.80 5.84 -57.18
CA SER A 6 36.97 6.25 -55.78
C SER A 6 36.05 5.39 -54.91
N PHE A 7 36.62 4.60 -54.00
CA PHE A 7 35.89 3.91 -52.94
C PHE A 7 35.64 4.91 -51.80
N VAL A 8 34.38 5.24 -51.54
CA VAL A 8 33.96 5.96 -50.34
C VAL A 8 33.68 4.92 -49.25
N PHE A 9 34.57 4.85 -48.26
CA PHE A 9 34.29 4.13 -47.01
C PHE A 9 33.35 4.99 -46.16
N ALA A 10 32.07 4.62 -46.11
CA ALA A 10 31.14 5.18 -45.14
C ALA A 10 31.43 4.51 -43.78
N LEU A 11 32.00 5.29 -42.85
CA LEU A 11 32.10 4.92 -41.44
C LEU A 11 30.69 4.89 -40.84
N ILE A 12 30.13 3.70 -40.71
CA ILE A 12 28.90 3.47 -39.93
C ILE A 12 29.29 3.64 -38.46
N SER A 13 28.99 4.81 -37.89
CA SER A 13 29.05 4.99 -36.44
C SER A 13 27.92 4.16 -35.84
N ALA A 14 28.26 3.09 -35.13
CA ALA A 14 27.28 2.38 -34.32
C ALA A 14 26.68 3.38 -33.30
N PRO A 15 25.35 3.39 -33.08
CA PRO A 15 24.79 4.18 -32.00
C PRO A 15 25.44 3.71 -30.69
N VAL A 16 26.09 4.64 -29.98
CA VAL A 16 26.46 4.42 -28.59
C VAL A 16 25.14 4.19 -27.86
N LEU A 17 24.86 2.94 -27.49
CA LEU A 17 23.78 2.63 -26.58
C LEU A 17 24.03 3.46 -25.33
N ALA A 18 23.15 4.43 -25.04
CA ALA A 18 23.22 5.19 -23.80
C ALA A 18 23.22 4.18 -22.65
N GLN A 19 24.29 4.18 -21.85
CA GLN A 19 24.41 3.28 -20.72
C GLN A 19 23.32 3.68 -19.71
N THR A 20 22.51 2.70 -19.30
CA THR A 20 21.48 2.92 -18.28
C THR A 20 22.18 3.24 -16.96
N PRO A 21 21.79 4.30 -16.22
CA PRO A 21 22.36 4.59 -14.92
C PRO A 21 22.29 3.40 -13.98
N GLU A 22 23.37 3.19 -13.22
CA GLU A 22 23.56 2.07 -12.30
C GLU A 22 23.56 2.59 -10.86
N TYR A 23 23.07 1.75 -9.96
CA TYR A 23 23.09 2.05 -8.54
C TYR A 23 24.51 1.85 -7.99
N VAL A 24 25.00 2.81 -7.21
CA VAL A 24 26.39 2.84 -6.71
C VAL A 24 26.50 2.67 -5.20
N GLY A 25 25.40 2.81 -4.48
CA GLY A 25 25.32 2.70 -3.03
C GLY A 25 25.57 4.03 -2.32
N SER A 26 24.90 4.21 -1.19
CA SER A 26 24.89 5.43 -0.39
C SER A 26 26.30 5.83 0.08
N LYS A 27 27.23 4.88 0.22
CA LYS A 27 28.63 5.15 0.58
C LYS A 27 29.35 6.09 -0.39
N GLU A 28 29.04 6.01 -1.68
CA GLU A 28 29.64 6.88 -2.70
C GLU A 28 29.14 8.33 -2.58
N CYS A 29 27.98 8.55 -1.94
CA CYS A 29 27.39 9.87 -1.73
C CYS A 29 28.05 10.62 -0.56
N ILE A 30 28.49 9.90 0.48
CA ILE A 30 28.92 10.48 1.78
C ILE A 30 30.07 11.47 1.61
N ALA A 31 31.05 11.16 0.76
CA ALA A 31 32.25 11.97 0.60
C ALA A 31 31.99 13.40 0.08
N CYS A 32 30.86 13.63 -0.60
CA CYS A 32 30.46 14.94 -1.12
C CYS A 32 29.29 15.56 -0.35
N HIS A 33 28.59 14.77 0.48
CA HIS A 33 27.34 15.14 1.16
C HIS A 33 27.39 14.81 2.66
N GLU A 34 28.48 15.18 3.33
CA GLU A 34 28.75 14.81 4.74
C GLU A 34 27.60 15.20 5.69
N ASP A 35 27.18 16.47 5.70
CA ASP A 35 26.10 16.95 6.58
C ASP A 35 24.77 16.20 6.36
N VAL A 36 24.46 15.87 5.11
CA VAL A 36 23.24 15.13 4.75
C VAL A 36 23.35 13.68 5.20
N ALA A 37 24.53 13.07 5.01
CA ALA A 37 24.80 11.71 5.43
C ALA A 37 24.76 11.55 6.95
N GLU A 38 25.25 12.54 7.72
CA GLU A 38 25.17 12.54 9.18
C GLU A 38 23.72 12.56 9.66
N ASN A 39 22.87 13.42 9.09
CA ASN A 39 21.44 13.46 9.41
C ASN A 39 20.73 12.16 9.02
N TRP A 40 21.05 11.61 7.84
CA TRP A 40 20.48 10.37 7.35
C TRP A 40 20.84 9.16 8.21
N ALA A 41 22.09 9.04 8.64
CA ALA A 41 22.59 7.87 9.35
C ALA A 41 21.83 7.58 10.67
N THR A 42 21.26 8.61 11.31
CA THR A 42 20.47 8.47 12.54
C THR A 42 18.96 8.43 12.30
N SER A 43 18.51 8.59 11.06
CA SER A 43 17.09 8.64 10.71
C SER A 43 16.42 7.27 10.78
N HIS A 44 15.10 7.25 10.99
CA HIS A 44 14.32 6.01 10.91
C HIS A 44 14.35 5.38 9.50
N HIS A 45 14.63 6.17 8.45
CA HIS A 45 14.83 5.65 7.09
C HIS A 45 16.09 4.78 6.97
N ALA A 46 17.22 5.26 7.48
CA ALA A 46 18.46 4.48 7.51
C ALA A 46 18.34 3.25 8.41
N LEU A 47 17.65 3.40 9.54
CA LEU A 47 17.49 2.35 10.55
C LEU A 47 16.31 1.38 10.29
N ALA A 48 15.65 1.48 9.12
CA ALA A 48 14.50 0.66 8.78
C ALA A 48 14.83 -0.84 8.67
N TRP A 49 16.09 -1.21 8.40
CA TRP A 49 16.58 -2.59 8.39
C TRP A 49 18.09 -2.65 8.66
N ASN A 50 18.46 -3.29 9.78
CA ASN A 50 19.83 -3.36 10.29
C ASN A 50 20.33 -4.81 10.47
N ALA A 51 21.66 -4.96 10.44
CA ALA A 51 22.33 -6.15 10.93
C ALA A 51 22.17 -6.26 12.46
N PRO A 52 22.13 -7.47 13.04
CA PRO A 52 21.93 -7.67 14.47
C PRO A 52 23.27 -7.59 15.21
N ASP A 53 23.63 -6.41 15.70
CA ASP A 53 24.83 -6.16 16.50
C ASP A 53 24.48 -5.47 17.84
N GLN A 54 25.49 -5.07 18.61
CA GLN A 54 25.28 -4.46 19.93
C GLN A 54 24.71 -3.05 19.86
N ALA A 55 24.91 -2.32 18.76
CA ALA A 55 24.39 -0.98 18.60
C ALA A 55 22.95 -0.97 18.09
N THR A 56 22.51 -2.04 17.41
CA THR A 56 21.20 -2.09 16.74
C THR A 56 20.16 -2.95 17.45
N VAL A 57 20.56 -3.93 18.26
CA VAL A 57 19.63 -4.74 19.08
C VAL A 57 19.38 -4.02 20.40
N LEU A 58 18.19 -3.44 20.54
CA LEU A 58 17.78 -2.74 21.77
C LEU A 58 17.10 -3.68 22.78
N ALA A 59 16.54 -4.81 22.32
CA ALA A 59 15.87 -5.74 23.23
C ALA A 59 16.81 -6.53 24.14
N ASP A 60 16.26 -6.96 25.27
CA ASP A 60 16.95 -7.80 26.23
C ASP A 60 17.00 -9.27 25.77
N PHE A 61 18.12 -9.64 25.12
CA PHE A 61 18.51 -11.03 24.83
C PHE A 61 19.36 -11.67 25.95
N GLY A 62 19.38 -11.11 27.16
CA GLY A 62 20.17 -11.56 28.31
C GLY A 62 19.66 -12.82 29.00
N GLY A 63 18.87 -13.66 28.32
CA GLY A 63 18.22 -14.84 28.92
C GLY A 63 16.75 -14.61 29.30
N THR A 64 16.08 -13.66 28.66
CA THR A 64 14.66 -13.36 28.91
C THR A 64 13.75 -14.43 28.32
N ARG A 65 12.52 -14.48 28.83
CA ARG A 65 11.49 -15.44 28.41
C ARG A 65 10.16 -14.73 28.27
N PHE A 66 9.50 -14.94 27.13
CA PHE A 66 8.15 -14.48 26.85
C PHE A 66 7.22 -15.68 26.65
N GLU A 67 5.99 -15.59 27.14
CA GLU A 67 4.99 -16.64 27.01
C GLU A 67 3.65 -16.06 26.57
N HIS A 68 3.07 -16.65 25.53
CA HIS A 68 1.80 -16.25 24.98
C HIS A 68 0.99 -17.47 24.56
N LYS A 69 -0.16 -17.70 25.19
CA LYS A 69 -1.11 -18.79 24.85
C LYS A 69 -0.47 -20.17 24.65
N GLY A 70 0.51 -20.51 25.50
CA GLY A 70 1.20 -21.81 25.45
C GLY A 70 2.41 -21.86 24.51
N VAL A 71 2.65 -20.82 23.72
CA VAL A 71 3.91 -20.60 22.99
C VAL A 71 4.90 -19.90 23.92
N VAL A 72 6.13 -20.41 23.97
CA VAL A 72 7.21 -19.88 24.82
C VAL A 72 8.39 -19.52 23.96
N THR A 73 8.84 -18.27 24.03
CA THR A 73 10.07 -17.81 23.35
C THR A 73 11.12 -17.43 24.39
N GLU A 74 12.28 -18.06 24.31
CA GLU A 74 13.44 -17.78 25.15
C GLU A 74 14.50 -17.05 24.32
N PHE A 75 14.94 -15.87 24.77
CA PHE A 75 15.90 -15.04 24.05
C PHE A 75 17.27 -15.11 24.73
N ARG A 76 18.32 -15.35 23.95
CA ARG A 76 19.69 -15.49 24.45
C ARG A 76 20.70 -14.80 23.56
N GLN A 77 21.80 -14.38 24.14
CA GLN A 77 22.98 -13.87 23.45
C GLN A 77 24.22 -14.67 23.85
N ASP A 78 25.07 -14.98 22.89
CA ASP A 78 26.39 -15.57 23.09
C ASP A 78 27.43 -14.96 22.13
N ALA A 79 28.65 -15.53 22.09
CA ALA A 79 29.72 -15.06 21.22
C ALA A 79 29.42 -15.21 19.72
N GLN A 80 28.44 -16.03 19.34
CA GLN A 80 28.01 -16.26 17.97
C GLN A 80 26.88 -15.33 17.54
N GLY A 81 26.23 -14.61 18.47
CA GLY A 81 25.22 -13.59 18.20
C GLY A 81 23.98 -13.70 19.10
N TYR A 82 22.84 -13.26 18.56
CA TYR A 82 21.54 -13.30 19.23
C TYR A 82 20.70 -14.46 18.72
N PHE A 83 19.93 -15.10 19.60
CA PHE A 83 19.13 -16.27 19.30
C PHE A 83 17.77 -16.21 20.00
N ALA A 84 16.76 -16.78 19.35
CA ALA A 84 15.45 -17.02 19.92
C ALA A 84 15.11 -18.50 19.80
N LYS A 85 14.72 -19.11 20.92
CA LYS A 85 14.23 -20.48 20.99
C LYS A 85 12.74 -20.46 21.27
N THR A 86 11.94 -20.88 20.29
CA THR A 86 10.48 -20.96 20.39
C THR A 86 10.06 -22.40 20.65
N THR A 87 9.25 -22.61 21.68
CA THR A 87 8.50 -23.84 21.93
C THR A 87 7.03 -23.56 21.62
N GLU A 88 6.50 -24.20 20.60
CA GLU A 88 5.10 -24.04 20.18
C GLU A 88 4.15 -24.77 21.15
N ALA A 89 2.85 -24.49 21.03
CA ALA A 89 1.82 -25.10 21.88
C ALA A 89 1.73 -26.63 21.74
N ASP A 90 2.13 -27.17 20.58
CA ASP A 90 2.23 -28.62 20.33
C ASP A 90 3.50 -29.27 20.92
N GLY A 91 4.37 -28.45 21.52
CA GLY A 91 5.64 -28.86 22.12
C GLY A 91 6.81 -28.92 21.14
N SER A 92 6.61 -28.63 19.86
CA SER A 92 7.69 -28.52 18.88
C SER A 92 8.63 -27.36 19.24
N LYS A 93 9.92 -27.51 18.95
CA LYS A 93 10.96 -26.57 19.35
C LYS A 93 11.82 -26.15 18.19
N THR A 94 12.08 -24.86 18.07
CA THR A 94 13.04 -24.29 17.13
C THR A 94 14.00 -23.38 17.89
N ASP A 95 15.28 -23.36 17.51
CA ASP A 95 16.28 -22.42 18.03
C ASP A 95 16.94 -21.75 16.81
N ARG A 96 16.80 -20.44 16.69
CA ARG A 96 17.18 -19.68 15.50
C ARG A 96 18.06 -18.52 15.86
N LYS A 97 19.13 -18.36 15.08
CA LYS A 97 19.95 -17.16 15.10
C LYS A 97 19.16 -15.99 14.51
N LEU A 98 19.22 -14.84 15.17
CA LEU A 98 18.68 -13.59 14.66
C LEU A 98 19.39 -13.22 13.36
N HIS A 99 18.62 -12.95 12.31
CA HIS A 99 19.16 -12.53 11.01
C HIS A 99 19.25 -11.01 10.90
N SER A 100 18.20 -10.29 11.32
CA SER A 100 18.13 -8.82 11.21
C SER A 100 17.30 -8.18 12.31
N VAL A 101 17.53 -6.89 12.52
CA VAL A 101 16.68 -5.99 13.31
C VAL A 101 15.96 -5.02 12.38
N VAL A 102 14.68 -4.75 12.65
CA VAL A 102 13.82 -3.88 11.83
C VAL A 102 13.21 -2.82 12.73
N GLY A 103 13.42 -1.55 12.36
CA GLY A 103 12.91 -0.41 13.10
C GLY A 103 13.80 -0.02 14.29
N VAL A 104 13.38 1.06 14.94
CA VAL A 104 14.05 1.64 16.11
C VAL A 104 13.00 2.01 17.16
N GLU A 105 12.16 3.02 16.90
CA GLU A 105 11.10 3.48 17.81
C GLU A 105 9.74 3.53 17.10
N PRO A 106 8.62 3.32 17.81
CA PRO A 106 8.53 2.95 19.24
C PRO A 106 8.69 1.44 19.48
N LEU A 107 9.03 0.66 18.45
CA LEU A 107 9.25 -0.78 18.57
C LEU A 107 10.31 -1.31 17.60
N GLN A 108 10.94 -2.42 17.98
CA GLN A 108 11.78 -3.24 17.10
C GLN A 108 11.15 -4.58 16.78
N GLN A 109 11.17 -4.95 15.50
CA GLN A 109 10.87 -6.30 15.03
C GLN A 109 12.13 -7.07 14.70
N TYR A 110 12.06 -8.39 14.85
CA TYR A 110 13.20 -9.29 14.68
C TYR A 110 12.94 -10.28 13.54
N LEU A 111 13.92 -10.43 12.66
CA LEU A 111 13.83 -11.34 11.52
C LEU A 111 14.61 -12.62 11.74
N PHE A 112 13.97 -13.75 11.44
CA PHE A 112 14.59 -15.06 11.48
C PHE A 112 14.50 -15.73 10.11
N GLU A 113 15.59 -16.38 9.70
CA GLU A 113 15.58 -17.23 8.51
C GLU A 113 15.05 -18.62 8.90
N THR A 114 13.82 -18.95 8.49
CA THR A 114 13.21 -20.24 8.82
C THR A 114 13.70 -21.35 7.89
N GLU A 115 13.93 -21.00 6.64
CA GLU A 115 14.44 -21.82 5.55
C GLU A 115 15.29 -20.94 4.64
N LYS A 116 16.13 -21.54 3.78
CA LYS A 116 17.00 -20.77 2.88
C LYS A 116 16.21 -19.77 2.04
N GLY A 117 16.52 -18.49 2.21
CA GLY A 117 15.88 -17.37 1.51
C GLY A 117 14.51 -16.98 2.06
N ARG A 118 14.04 -17.60 3.15
CA ARG A 118 12.73 -17.34 3.75
C ARG A 118 12.93 -16.60 5.07
N LEU A 119 12.99 -15.27 4.99
CA LEU A 119 13.03 -14.39 6.16
C LEU A 119 11.61 -14.14 6.68
N GLN A 120 11.42 -14.32 7.97
CA GLN A 120 10.15 -14.15 8.66
C GLN A 120 10.27 -13.09 9.75
N SER A 121 9.27 -12.21 9.85
CA SER A 121 9.12 -11.31 10.99
C SER A 121 8.47 -12.05 12.16
N ALA A 122 9.09 -11.94 13.34
CA ALA A 122 8.53 -12.51 14.55
C ALA A 122 7.28 -11.75 15.02
N ASP A 123 6.35 -12.46 15.66
CA ASP A 123 5.17 -11.86 16.30
C ASP A 123 5.48 -11.32 17.70
N VAL A 124 6.57 -11.80 18.32
CA VAL A 124 7.10 -11.26 19.57
C VAL A 124 8.10 -10.16 19.21
N VAL A 125 7.76 -8.94 19.61
CA VAL A 125 8.45 -7.70 19.27
C VAL A 125 8.82 -6.96 20.55
N TRP A 126 9.70 -5.97 20.43
CA TRP A 126 10.18 -5.20 21.56
C TRP A 126 9.62 -3.79 21.55
N ASP A 127 8.95 -3.39 22.62
CA ASP A 127 8.56 -2.00 22.89
C ASP A 127 9.79 -1.27 23.43
N THR A 128 10.30 -0.30 22.68
CA THR A 128 11.51 0.45 23.08
C THR A 128 11.23 1.50 24.14
N GLU A 129 9.99 1.94 24.30
CA GLU A 129 9.62 2.94 25.29
C GLU A 129 9.42 2.32 26.67
N LYS A 130 8.78 1.15 26.71
CA LYS A 130 8.56 0.38 27.95
C LYS A 130 9.67 -0.60 28.28
N GLU A 131 10.57 -0.85 27.33
CA GLU A 131 11.65 -1.84 27.44
C GLU A 131 11.11 -3.24 27.77
N GLU A 132 10.10 -3.70 27.02
CA GLU A 132 9.48 -5.00 27.23
C GLU A 132 9.14 -5.77 25.94
N TRP A 133 9.13 -7.10 26.06
CA TRP A 133 8.63 -7.98 25.01
C TRP A 133 7.10 -8.00 25.00
N PHE A 134 6.49 -7.90 23.83
CA PHE A 134 5.05 -8.06 23.65
C PHE A 134 4.71 -8.81 22.38
N HIS A 135 3.47 -9.34 22.31
CA HIS A 135 2.96 -10.02 21.13
C HIS A 135 2.11 -9.04 20.30
N LEU A 136 2.33 -8.96 18.99
CA LEU A 136 1.57 -8.06 18.10
C LEU A 136 0.06 -8.36 18.06
N TYR A 137 -0.32 -9.60 18.35
CA TYR A 137 -1.71 -10.06 18.33
C TYR A 137 -2.07 -10.75 19.65
N PRO A 138 -2.21 -10.02 20.77
CA PRO A 138 -2.39 -10.64 22.08
C PRO A 138 -3.72 -11.41 22.20
N ASP A 139 -4.71 -11.08 21.37
CA ASP A 139 -6.02 -11.71 21.43
C ASP A 139 -6.16 -12.90 20.46
N GLN A 140 -5.20 -13.13 19.56
CA GLN A 140 -5.30 -14.17 18.53
C GLN A 140 -4.61 -15.46 18.96
N ASP A 141 -5.15 -16.60 18.56
CA ASP A 141 -4.50 -17.90 18.67
C ASP A 141 -4.10 -18.29 17.26
N LEU A 142 -2.79 -18.36 17.01
CA LEU A 142 -2.21 -18.50 15.67
C LEU A 142 -1.38 -19.78 15.65
N PRO A 143 -2.00 -20.96 15.41
CA PRO A 143 -1.24 -22.19 15.32
C PRO A 143 -0.31 -22.20 14.09
N PRO A 144 0.70 -23.09 14.01
CA PRO A 144 1.70 -23.08 12.94
C PRO A 144 1.15 -23.18 11.51
N GLU A 145 -0.02 -23.78 11.33
CA GLU A 145 -0.75 -23.86 10.06
C GLU A 145 -1.51 -22.58 9.68
N ASP A 146 -1.61 -21.60 10.58
CA ASP A 146 -2.30 -20.35 10.33
C ASP A 146 -1.50 -19.43 9.40
N GLY A 147 -2.17 -18.83 8.42
CA GLY A 147 -1.55 -17.89 7.50
C GLY A 147 -0.84 -16.72 8.18
N LEU A 148 -1.37 -16.26 9.32
CA LEU A 148 -0.89 -15.11 10.10
C LEU A 148 0.15 -15.47 11.16
N HIS A 149 0.35 -16.75 11.46
CA HIS A 149 1.43 -17.20 12.33
C HIS A 149 2.78 -16.66 11.83
N TRP A 150 3.74 -16.38 12.72
CA TRP A 150 5.06 -15.85 12.36
C TRP A 150 5.81 -16.67 11.29
N THR A 151 5.53 -17.98 11.15
CA THR A 151 6.09 -18.81 10.06
C THR A 151 5.22 -18.88 8.81
N GLY A 152 4.08 -18.21 8.78
CA GLY A 152 3.10 -18.19 7.68
C GLY A 152 3.51 -17.28 6.50
N PRO A 153 2.72 -17.25 5.42
CA PRO A 153 2.97 -16.42 4.24
C PRO A 153 2.85 -14.91 4.48
N TYR A 154 2.03 -14.47 5.45
CA TYR A 154 1.82 -13.04 5.71
C TYR A 154 2.94 -12.38 6.53
N LYS A 155 3.84 -13.18 7.09
CA LYS A 155 4.96 -12.74 7.93
C LYS A 155 6.29 -12.70 7.17
N ASN A 156 6.25 -13.03 5.88
CA ASN A 156 7.44 -13.11 5.07
C ASN A 156 7.99 -11.72 4.73
N TRP A 157 9.18 -11.43 5.25
CA TRP A 157 9.86 -10.15 5.05
C TRP A 157 10.12 -9.85 3.57
N ASN A 158 10.59 -10.85 2.82
CA ASN A 158 10.92 -10.70 1.39
C ASN A 158 9.70 -10.25 0.57
N ALA A 159 8.52 -10.79 0.91
CA ALA A 159 7.27 -10.52 0.23
C ALA A 159 6.62 -9.20 0.66
N ARG A 160 6.64 -8.91 1.97
CA ARG A 160 5.75 -7.92 2.59
C ARG A 160 6.42 -6.61 2.99
N CYS A 161 7.72 -6.62 3.24
CA CYS A 161 8.39 -5.51 3.93
C CYS A 161 9.63 -5.01 3.18
N ALA A 162 10.43 -5.92 2.61
CA ALA A 162 11.73 -5.60 2.04
C ALA A 162 11.67 -4.56 0.91
N GLU A 163 10.59 -4.51 0.13
CA GLU A 163 10.42 -3.48 -0.89
C GLU A 163 10.42 -2.06 -0.30
N CYS A 164 9.86 -1.85 0.90
CA CYS A 164 9.87 -0.54 1.54
C CYS A 164 11.12 -0.29 2.41
N HIS A 165 11.91 -1.33 2.72
CA HIS A 165 12.98 -1.29 3.74
C HIS A 165 14.36 -1.61 3.16
N ALA A 166 14.51 -1.63 1.83
CA ALA A 166 15.76 -1.93 1.16
C ALA A 166 15.92 -1.08 -0.10
N THR A 167 17.16 -0.97 -0.59
CA THR A 167 17.51 -0.17 -1.77
C THR A 167 17.86 -1.07 -2.95
N ASN A 168 17.27 -0.77 -4.12
CA ASN A 168 17.39 -1.57 -5.34
C ASN A 168 17.04 -3.06 -5.11
N TYR A 169 15.96 -3.29 -4.38
CA TYR A 169 15.45 -4.60 -4.02
C TYR A 169 14.78 -5.30 -5.20
N LYS A 170 15.00 -6.61 -5.32
CA LYS A 170 14.30 -7.54 -6.20
C LYS A 170 13.88 -8.77 -5.40
N ARG A 171 12.59 -9.12 -5.45
CA ARG A 171 12.06 -10.23 -4.65
C ARG A 171 12.56 -11.58 -5.14
N ASN A 172 12.60 -11.79 -6.46
CA ASN A 172 13.05 -13.03 -7.12
C ASN A 172 12.41 -14.29 -6.48
N TYR A 173 11.08 -14.31 -6.35
CA TYR A 173 10.36 -15.46 -5.81
C TYR A 173 10.27 -16.60 -6.84
N GLY A 174 10.69 -17.80 -6.45
CA GLY A 174 10.57 -19.01 -7.26
C GLY A 174 9.29 -19.79 -6.92
N PRO A 175 8.20 -19.69 -7.71
CA PRO A 175 6.91 -20.31 -7.35
C PRO A 175 6.95 -21.84 -7.29
N ARG A 176 7.89 -22.49 -7.98
CA ARG A 176 8.08 -23.96 -7.91
C ARG A 176 8.88 -24.38 -6.69
N SER A 177 9.90 -23.60 -6.32
CA SER A 177 10.76 -23.88 -5.17
C SER A 177 10.23 -23.28 -3.88
N LYS A 178 9.14 -22.48 -3.94
CA LYS A 178 8.51 -21.74 -2.85
C LYS A 178 9.53 -21.00 -1.97
N SER A 179 10.57 -20.45 -2.59
CA SER A 179 11.71 -19.81 -1.94
C SER A 179 12.10 -18.53 -2.66
N TYR A 180 12.78 -17.64 -1.94
CA TYR A 180 13.22 -16.36 -2.45
C TYR A 180 14.73 -16.37 -2.66
N SER A 181 15.18 -15.84 -3.80
CA SER A 181 16.58 -15.48 -4.03
C SER A 181 16.69 -13.96 -4.13
N SER A 182 16.14 -13.26 -3.13
CA SER A 182 16.05 -11.82 -3.14
C SER A 182 17.43 -11.17 -3.15
N THR A 183 17.52 -10.02 -3.80
CA THR A 183 18.75 -9.22 -3.87
C THR A 183 18.44 -7.78 -3.58
N GLN A 184 19.37 -7.08 -2.96
CA GLN A 184 19.34 -5.65 -2.71
C GLN A 184 20.76 -5.11 -2.79
N LEU A 185 20.90 -3.83 -3.07
CA LEU A 185 22.19 -3.16 -2.98
C LEU A 185 22.54 -2.85 -1.52
N GLU A 186 21.56 -2.33 -0.77
CA GLU A 186 21.73 -1.90 0.63
C GLU A 186 20.50 -2.29 1.45
N THR A 187 20.72 -2.56 2.74
CA THR A 187 19.65 -2.64 3.75
C THR A 187 19.30 -1.24 4.21
N GLY A 188 18.03 -1.02 4.57
CA GLY A 188 17.51 0.30 4.88
C GLY A 188 17.13 1.10 3.62
N VAL A 189 16.50 2.24 3.84
CA VAL A 189 16.17 3.18 2.77
C VAL A 189 17.38 4.09 2.57
N GLY A 190 18.24 3.71 1.62
CA GLY A 190 19.44 4.46 1.22
C GLY A 190 19.14 5.63 0.30
N CYS A 191 20.16 6.43 0.00
CA CYS A 191 20.04 7.65 -0.81
C CYS A 191 19.34 7.38 -2.16
N GLU A 192 19.74 6.30 -2.82
CA GLU A 192 19.27 5.96 -4.16
C GLU A 192 17.84 5.39 -4.18
N SER A 193 17.25 5.04 -3.03
CA SER A 193 15.82 4.69 -2.95
C SER A 193 14.91 5.89 -3.20
N CYS A 194 15.40 7.10 -2.96
CA CYS A 194 14.67 8.34 -3.20
C CYS A 194 15.18 9.08 -4.45
N HIS A 195 16.50 9.13 -4.65
CA HIS A 195 17.11 9.89 -5.76
C HIS A 195 17.30 9.10 -7.04
N GLY A 196 17.30 7.76 -6.95
CA GLY A 196 17.58 6.86 -8.06
C GLY A 196 19.07 6.58 -8.26
N PRO A 197 19.42 5.80 -9.30
CA PRO A 197 20.78 5.38 -9.58
C PRO A 197 21.76 6.56 -9.76
N GLY A 198 22.84 6.57 -8.99
CA GLY A 198 23.78 7.70 -8.90
C GLY A 198 24.95 7.68 -9.89
N SER A 199 25.12 6.63 -10.72
CA SER A 199 26.30 6.55 -11.59
C SER A 199 26.41 7.71 -12.58
N SER A 200 25.28 8.14 -13.17
CA SER A 200 25.27 9.28 -14.09
C SER A 200 25.47 10.62 -13.35
N HIS A 201 25.08 10.70 -12.08
CA HIS A 201 25.36 11.88 -11.26
C HIS A 201 26.86 12.01 -10.99
N ILE A 202 27.53 10.92 -10.61
CA ILE A 202 28.98 10.90 -10.42
C ILE A 202 29.68 11.30 -11.73
N GLU A 203 29.28 10.73 -12.86
CA GLU A 203 29.83 11.11 -14.16
C GLU A 203 29.62 12.59 -14.51
N TRP A 204 28.46 13.15 -14.15
CA TRP A 204 28.16 14.57 -14.30
C TRP A 204 29.10 15.45 -13.49
N THR A 205 29.44 15.07 -12.25
CA THR A 205 30.43 15.82 -11.44
C THR A 205 31.83 15.85 -12.09
N LEU A 206 32.11 14.90 -12.98
CA LEU A 206 33.36 14.81 -13.75
C LEU A 206 33.28 15.52 -15.11
N GLY A 207 32.21 16.28 -15.36
CA GLY A 207 32.01 17.08 -16.58
C GLY A 207 31.40 16.33 -17.75
N LYS A 208 30.87 15.10 -17.56
CA LYS A 208 30.07 14.44 -18.60
C LYS A 208 28.66 15.05 -18.63
N VAL A 209 28.07 15.07 -19.81
CA VAL A 209 26.69 15.54 -19.99
C VAL A 209 25.74 14.35 -19.72
N PRO A 210 24.77 14.50 -18.81
CA PRO A 210 23.73 13.48 -18.59
C PRO A 210 22.97 13.14 -19.87
N ALA A 211 22.42 11.93 -19.94
CA ALA A 211 21.53 11.54 -21.02
C ALA A 211 20.25 12.42 -21.04
N GLU A 212 19.66 12.63 -22.22
CA GLU A 212 18.50 13.53 -22.40
C GLU A 212 17.26 13.13 -21.58
N ASN A 213 17.16 11.86 -21.16
CA ASN A 213 16.06 11.34 -20.35
C ASN A 213 16.30 11.43 -18.83
N LEU A 214 17.41 12.05 -18.40
CA LEU A 214 17.73 12.34 -17.01
C LEU A 214 17.60 13.84 -16.74
N ASP A 215 17.54 14.19 -15.47
CA ASP A 215 17.62 15.58 -15.05
C ASP A 215 19.03 16.17 -15.31
N PRO A 216 19.20 17.51 -15.19
CA PRO A 216 20.49 18.16 -15.42
C PRO A 216 21.63 17.69 -14.49
N PHE A 217 21.32 16.96 -13.43
CA PHE A 217 22.25 16.44 -12.44
C PHE A 217 22.48 14.93 -12.58
N GLY A 218 21.88 14.26 -13.58
CA GLY A 218 22.10 12.84 -13.84
C GLY A 218 21.17 11.89 -13.07
N PHE A 219 20.04 12.35 -12.55
CA PHE A 219 19.05 11.51 -11.87
C PHE A 219 17.76 11.31 -12.69
N ASN A 220 16.97 10.30 -12.33
CA ASN A 220 15.68 10.00 -12.96
C ASN A 220 14.56 10.96 -12.53
N MET A 221 14.71 11.61 -11.38
CA MET A 221 13.77 12.59 -10.86
C MET A 221 14.50 13.70 -10.11
N SER A 222 13.84 14.85 -9.99
CA SER A 222 14.32 15.99 -9.21
C SER A 222 13.32 16.30 -8.10
N PHE A 223 13.84 16.46 -6.87
CA PHE A 223 13.12 17.07 -5.75
C PHE A 223 13.12 18.61 -5.82
N SER A 224 13.91 19.19 -6.72
CA SER A 224 13.98 20.62 -6.97
C SER A 224 12.84 21.07 -7.88
N GLY A 225 12.13 22.15 -7.53
CA GLY A 225 11.34 22.92 -8.50
C GLY A 225 9.84 22.64 -8.58
N GLY A 226 9.11 22.60 -7.45
CA GLY A 226 7.65 22.81 -7.43
C GLY A 226 6.80 21.69 -8.04
N ASN A 227 7.37 20.50 -8.26
CA ASN A 227 6.61 19.32 -8.69
C ASN A 227 6.23 18.46 -7.48
N ALA A 228 5.32 18.99 -6.65
CA ALA A 228 4.83 18.32 -5.45
C ALA A 228 4.28 16.92 -5.75
N GLU A 229 3.66 16.71 -6.92
CA GLU A 229 3.07 15.42 -7.29
C GLU A 229 4.14 14.32 -7.42
N THR A 230 5.23 14.59 -8.14
CA THR A 230 6.33 13.61 -8.28
C THR A 230 7.00 13.31 -6.95
N GLU A 231 7.16 14.32 -6.08
CA GLU A 231 7.65 14.14 -4.71
C GLU A 231 6.72 13.24 -3.88
N ILE A 232 5.43 13.57 -3.84
CA ILE A 232 4.41 12.82 -3.10
C ILE A 232 4.40 11.36 -3.55
N GLN A 233 4.43 11.12 -4.86
CA GLN A 233 4.43 9.77 -5.41
C GLN A 233 5.68 8.98 -5.02
N GLN A 234 6.84 9.62 -4.92
CA GLN A 234 8.07 8.98 -4.45
C GLN A 234 7.94 8.53 -3.00
N CYS A 235 7.41 9.37 -2.11
CA CYS A 235 7.14 9.01 -0.72
C CYS A 235 6.05 7.94 -0.60
N ALA A 236 4.99 8.06 -1.41
CA ALA A 236 3.85 7.14 -1.44
C ALA A 236 4.26 5.72 -1.84
N GLY A 237 5.37 5.57 -2.57
CA GLY A 237 5.97 4.28 -2.90
C GLY A 237 6.27 3.42 -1.69
N CYS A 238 6.40 3.99 -0.48
CA CYS A 238 6.46 3.22 0.78
C CYS A 238 5.29 3.56 1.71
N HIS A 239 4.92 4.85 1.84
CA HIS A 239 3.94 5.34 2.80
C HIS A 239 2.48 5.22 2.33
N SER A 240 2.12 4.04 1.81
CA SER A 240 0.76 3.75 1.34
C SER A 240 0.42 2.27 1.43
N ARG A 241 -0.86 1.97 1.69
CA ARG A 241 -1.41 0.63 1.52
C ARG A 241 -1.71 0.37 0.06
N ARG A 242 -0.96 -0.55 -0.56
CA ARG A 242 -0.96 -0.73 -2.02
C ARG A 242 -0.68 -2.17 -2.45
N GLU A 243 -0.93 -2.43 -3.72
CA GLU A 243 -0.55 -3.66 -4.41
C GLU A 243 0.56 -3.35 -5.43
N ALA A 244 1.70 -4.03 -5.30
CA ALA A 244 2.83 -3.90 -6.23
C ALA A 244 2.54 -4.58 -7.57
N GLN A 245 2.85 -3.88 -8.66
CA GLN A 245 2.70 -4.36 -10.03
C GLN A 245 4.04 -4.72 -10.69
N LEU A 246 5.14 -4.46 -9.97
CA LEU A 246 6.52 -4.73 -10.35
C LEU A 246 7.18 -5.68 -9.33
N ASP A 247 8.35 -6.19 -9.71
CA ASP A 247 9.14 -7.09 -8.87
C ASP A 247 10.23 -6.32 -8.11
N GLY A 248 9.84 -5.68 -7.01
CA GLY A 248 10.73 -4.91 -6.14
C GLY A 248 10.63 -3.39 -6.36
N ASN A 249 11.73 -2.67 -6.11
CA ASN A 249 11.70 -1.21 -6.15
C ASN A 249 11.52 -0.68 -7.58
N PRO A 250 10.53 0.17 -7.84
CA PRO A 250 10.51 0.95 -9.07
C PRO A 250 11.67 1.96 -9.07
N ILE A 251 12.11 2.34 -10.26
CA ILE A 251 13.10 3.42 -10.40
C ILE A 251 12.46 4.72 -9.87
N PRO A 252 13.15 5.50 -9.01
CA PRO A 252 12.61 6.76 -8.54
C PRO A 252 12.18 7.70 -9.67
N GLY A 253 11.03 8.35 -9.47
CA GLY A 253 10.36 9.13 -10.52
C GLY A 253 9.40 8.35 -11.40
N THR A 254 9.35 7.01 -11.27
CA THR A 254 8.31 6.22 -11.93
C THR A 254 6.94 6.62 -11.37
N PRO A 255 5.95 6.97 -12.22
CA PRO A 255 4.63 7.33 -11.75
C PRO A 255 4.01 6.25 -10.88
N TYR A 256 3.40 6.64 -9.76
CA TYR A 256 2.86 5.71 -8.76
C TYR A 256 1.89 4.71 -9.38
N ALA A 257 0.97 5.18 -10.23
CA ALA A 257 -0.06 4.37 -10.90
C ALA A 257 0.50 3.44 -12.00
N ASP A 258 1.79 3.53 -12.35
CA ASP A 258 2.48 2.59 -13.24
C ASP A 258 3.18 1.44 -12.47
N SER A 259 3.42 1.64 -11.17
CA SER A 259 4.09 0.66 -10.30
C SER A 259 3.14 0.02 -9.28
N TYR A 260 2.06 0.70 -8.93
CA TYR A 260 1.23 0.38 -7.77
C TYR A 260 -0.27 0.57 -8.05
N ALA A 261 -1.10 -0.24 -7.40
CA ALA A 261 -2.53 0.04 -7.21
C ALA A 261 -2.78 0.44 -5.74
N LEU A 262 -3.24 1.68 -5.52
CA LEU A 262 -3.58 2.19 -4.19
C LEU A 262 -4.85 1.54 -3.64
N ALA A 263 -4.87 1.20 -2.36
CA ALA A 263 -6.11 0.83 -1.68
C ALA A 263 -7.04 2.05 -1.53
N LEU A 264 -8.27 1.93 -2.05
CA LEU A 264 -9.34 2.93 -1.92
C LEU A 264 -9.94 2.94 -0.49
N LEU A 265 -10.92 3.82 -0.25
CA LEU A 265 -11.59 4.01 1.06
C LEU A 265 -12.59 2.87 1.40
N ARG A 266 -12.13 1.63 1.29
CA ARG A 266 -12.94 0.41 1.41
C ARG A 266 -13.17 0.00 2.88
N PRO A 267 -14.25 -0.77 3.17
CA PRO A 267 -14.47 -1.37 4.48
C PRO A 267 -13.27 -2.17 4.98
N GLY A 268 -13.03 -2.14 6.29
CA GLY A 268 -11.89 -2.79 6.92
C GLY A 268 -10.57 -2.02 6.84
N LEU A 269 -10.48 -0.96 6.02
CA LEU A 269 -9.29 -0.08 5.98
C LEU A 269 -9.61 1.35 6.43
N TYR A 270 -10.81 1.84 6.08
CA TYR A 270 -11.27 3.18 6.43
C TYR A 270 -12.70 3.16 7.00
N HIS A 271 -12.98 4.07 7.93
CA HIS A 271 -14.35 4.45 8.29
C HIS A 271 -15.09 5.01 7.07
N ALA A 272 -16.42 5.07 7.11
CA ALA A 272 -17.20 5.46 5.93
C ALA A 272 -16.92 6.91 5.49
N ASP A 273 -16.59 7.79 6.44
CA ASP A 273 -16.14 9.16 6.18
C ASP A 273 -14.68 9.26 5.74
N GLY A 274 -13.96 8.16 5.56
CA GLY A 274 -12.59 8.14 5.07
C GLY A 274 -11.53 8.39 6.13
N GLN A 275 -11.89 8.44 7.42
CA GLN A 275 -10.92 8.39 8.52
C GLN A 275 -10.26 7.00 8.55
N ILE A 276 -8.99 6.95 8.94
CA ILE A 276 -8.23 5.69 9.04
C ILE A 276 -8.85 4.72 10.06
N LEU A 277 -8.94 3.44 9.71
CA LEU A 277 -9.42 2.36 10.60
C LEU A 277 -8.33 1.31 10.84
N ASP A 278 -7.61 0.95 9.79
CA ASP A 278 -6.50 -0.01 9.84
C ASP A 278 -5.22 0.64 9.26
N GLU A 279 -4.10 -0.09 9.21
CA GLU A 279 -2.80 0.40 8.77
C GLU A 279 -2.82 0.74 7.28
N VAL A 280 -3.19 1.97 6.98
CA VAL A 280 -3.29 2.54 5.62
C VAL A 280 -2.17 3.51 5.28
N TYR A 281 -1.26 3.75 6.23
CA TYR A 281 -0.20 4.74 6.17
C TYR A 281 -0.78 6.15 5.95
N VAL A 282 -0.21 6.96 5.06
CA VAL A 282 -0.58 8.39 4.94
C VAL A 282 -1.11 8.79 3.57
N TYR A 283 -0.70 8.13 2.48
CA TYR A 283 -0.99 8.63 1.12
C TYR A 283 -2.48 8.70 0.80
N GLY A 284 -3.26 7.65 1.10
CA GLY A 284 -4.70 7.65 0.85
C GLY A 284 -5.45 8.72 1.65
N SER A 285 -5.01 9.00 2.87
CA SER A 285 -5.50 10.11 3.68
C SER A 285 -5.08 11.46 3.10
N PHE A 286 -3.83 11.60 2.66
CA PHE A 286 -3.33 12.85 2.09
C PHE A 286 -4.06 13.25 0.80
N LEU A 287 -4.37 12.29 -0.07
CA LEU A 287 -5.19 12.52 -1.27
C LEU A 287 -6.59 13.07 -0.97
N GLN A 288 -7.13 12.86 0.23
CA GLN A 288 -8.41 13.44 0.67
C GLN A 288 -8.29 14.91 1.10
N SER A 289 -7.07 15.38 1.38
CA SER A 289 -6.84 16.67 2.00
C SER A 289 -6.97 17.85 1.02
N LYS A 290 -7.29 19.02 1.58
CA LYS A 290 -7.17 20.29 0.83
C LYS A 290 -5.72 20.67 0.56
N MET A 291 -4.78 20.23 1.40
CA MET A 291 -3.35 20.49 1.22
C MET A 291 -2.83 19.87 -0.07
N TYR A 292 -3.15 18.60 -0.31
CA TYR A 292 -2.84 17.92 -1.56
C TYR A 292 -3.41 18.67 -2.78
N SER A 293 -4.70 19.02 -2.77
CA SER A 293 -5.32 19.73 -3.89
C SER A 293 -4.81 21.17 -4.12
N LYS A 294 -4.04 21.72 -3.17
CA LYS A 294 -3.36 23.02 -3.27
C LYS A 294 -1.86 22.92 -3.56
N GLY A 295 -1.35 21.72 -3.82
CA GLY A 295 0.04 21.49 -4.21
C GLY A 295 1.03 21.49 -3.04
N VAL A 296 0.56 21.24 -1.81
CA VAL A 296 1.46 20.98 -0.67
C VAL A 296 2.08 19.59 -0.85
N GLY A 297 3.40 19.49 -0.73
CA GLY A 297 4.17 18.25 -0.72
C GLY A 297 4.57 17.81 0.69
N CYS A 298 5.13 16.60 0.80
CA CYS A 298 5.58 16.01 2.06
C CYS A 298 6.69 16.85 2.71
N THR A 299 7.64 17.32 1.90
CA THR A 299 8.79 18.14 2.30
C THR A 299 8.41 19.57 2.68
N ASN A 300 7.15 20.00 2.55
CA ASN A 300 6.71 21.24 3.18
C ASN A 300 6.61 21.12 4.71
N CYS A 301 6.43 19.89 5.22
CA CYS A 301 6.33 19.61 6.66
C CYS A 301 7.52 18.77 7.18
N HIS A 302 8.05 17.86 6.36
CA HIS A 302 9.11 16.93 6.75
C HIS A 302 10.50 17.35 6.26
N GLU A 303 11.53 17.07 7.06
CA GLU A 303 12.93 17.04 6.64
C GLU A 303 13.28 15.58 6.31
N PRO A 304 13.49 15.23 5.03
CA PRO A 304 13.54 13.84 4.60
C PRO A 304 14.83 13.10 5.00
N HIS A 305 15.93 13.81 5.23
CA HIS A 305 17.22 13.20 5.56
C HIS A 305 17.28 12.80 7.03
N ALA A 306 16.88 13.68 7.95
CA ALA A 306 16.74 13.35 9.37
C ALA A 306 15.48 12.53 9.67
N ALA A 307 14.56 12.40 8.71
CA ALA A 307 13.21 11.83 8.89
C ALA A 307 12.40 12.53 10.00
N GLY A 308 12.59 13.84 10.15
CA GLY A 308 11.96 14.67 11.18
C GLY A 308 10.95 15.68 10.63
N LEU A 309 10.45 16.55 11.50
CA LEU A 309 9.65 17.71 11.12
C LEU A 309 10.55 18.93 10.87
N LYS A 310 10.15 19.82 9.97
CA LYS A 310 10.85 21.09 9.72
C LYS A 310 10.68 22.12 10.84
N ALA A 311 9.65 21.95 11.66
CA ALA A 311 9.33 22.81 12.79
C ALA A 311 8.60 22.01 13.87
N GLU A 312 8.75 22.45 15.12
CA GLU A 312 8.20 21.78 16.29
C GLU A 312 6.76 22.21 16.62
N GLY A 313 5.97 21.30 17.17
CA GLY A 313 4.60 21.59 17.63
C GLY A 313 3.72 22.26 16.57
N ASN A 314 2.96 23.28 16.97
CA ASN A 314 2.07 24.02 16.07
C ASN A 314 2.81 24.82 14.98
N ALA A 315 4.12 25.06 15.11
CA ALA A 315 4.90 25.81 14.12
C ALA A 315 4.92 25.13 12.74
N VAL A 316 4.76 23.80 12.67
CA VAL A 316 4.63 23.06 11.41
C VAL A 316 3.36 23.46 10.64
N CYS A 317 2.31 23.88 11.35
CA CYS A 317 1.06 24.35 10.77
C CYS A 317 1.07 25.88 10.56
N THR A 318 1.54 26.65 11.56
CA THR A 318 1.46 28.12 11.55
C THR A 318 2.47 28.79 10.62
N GLN A 319 3.47 28.06 10.10
CA GLN A 319 4.28 28.53 8.95
C GLN A 319 3.44 28.86 7.71
N CYS A 320 2.20 28.37 7.64
CA CYS A 320 1.24 28.66 6.59
C CYS A 320 -0.09 29.23 7.13
N HIS A 321 -0.57 28.69 8.26
CA HIS A 321 -1.83 29.07 8.89
C HIS A 321 -1.61 30.16 9.94
N SER A 322 -1.27 31.36 9.48
CA SER A 322 -1.05 32.54 10.33
C SER A 322 -1.50 33.82 9.63
N GLU A 323 -1.48 34.95 10.33
CA GLU A 323 -1.74 36.26 9.73
C GLU A 323 -0.71 36.65 8.64
N ALA A 324 0.52 36.11 8.74
CA ALA A 324 1.56 36.32 7.74
C ALA A 324 1.32 35.47 6.47
N GLY A 325 0.65 34.32 6.61
CA GLY A 325 0.41 33.36 5.53
C GLY A 325 1.70 32.76 4.99
N ASN A 326 1.62 32.18 3.78
CA ASN A 326 2.78 31.67 3.06
C ASN A 326 2.73 32.11 1.58
N PRO A 327 3.78 32.76 1.05
CA PRO A 327 3.80 33.21 -0.34
C PRO A 327 3.62 32.10 -1.38
N GLY A 328 4.05 30.87 -1.07
CA GLY A 328 3.85 29.70 -1.92
C GLY A 328 2.37 29.26 -2.01
N PHE A 329 1.55 29.68 -1.06
CA PHE A 329 0.14 29.29 -0.94
C PHE A 329 -0.75 30.51 -0.69
N SER A 330 -0.70 31.49 -1.59
CA SER A 330 -1.41 32.78 -1.47
C SER A 330 -2.94 32.71 -1.37
N SER A 331 -3.55 31.56 -1.67
CA SER A 331 -4.99 31.33 -1.51
C SER A 331 -5.43 30.99 -0.08
N LEU A 332 -4.48 30.86 0.87
CA LEU A 332 -4.77 30.57 2.26
C LEU A 332 -5.46 31.75 2.95
N PRO A 333 -6.50 31.52 3.76
CA PRO A 333 -7.04 32.55 4.64
C PRO A 333 -5.99 32.99 5.65
N LEU A 334 -5.76 34.30 5.74
CA LEU A 334 -4.90 34.90 6.77
C LEU A 334 -5.69 35.04 8.06
N TYR A 335 -5.27 34.31 9.08
CA TYR A 335 -5.91 34.29 10.40
C TYR A 335 -4.95 33.68 11.42
N ASP A 336 -5.04 34.13 12.68
CA ASP A 336 -4.31 33.51 13.78
C ASP A 336 -5.08 32.31 14.35
N TYR A 337 -4.65 31.11 13.97
CA TYR A 337 -5.30 29.86 14.36
C TYR A 337 -4.79 29.29 15.68
N ASP A 338 -3.63 29.72 16.16
CA ASP A 338 -2.98 29.16 17.36
C ASP A 338 -3.32 29.97 18.61
N THR A 339 -4.63 30.07 18.87
CA THR A 339 -5.18 30.89 19.96
C THR A 339 -6.23 30.13 20.77
N PRO A 340 -6.38 30.40 22.09
CA PRO A 340 -7.43 29.81 22.90
C PRO A 340 -8.84 30.04 22.34
N GLU A 341 -9.06 31.12 21.59
CA GLU A 341 -10.30 31.39 20.90
C GLU A 341 -10.61 30.38 19.78
N HIS A 342 -9.57 29.87 19.11
CA HIS A 342 -9.70 28.85 18.08
C HIS A 342 -9.74 27.44 18.69
N HIS A 343 -8.68 27.03 19.40
CA HIS A 343 -8.56 25.65 19.87
C HIS A 343 -9.35 25.36 21.14
N ARG A 344 -9.80 26.38 21.89
CA ARG A 344 -10.66 26.24 23.10
C ARG A 344 -10.02 25.44 24.25
N HIS A 345 -8.70 25.42 24.29
CA HIS A 345 -7.91 24.77 25.33
C HIS A 345 -6.92 25.78 25.95
N SER A 346 -6.22 25.40 27.01
CA SER A 346 -5.13 26.20 27.57
C SER A 346 -3.89 26.16 26.65
N GLU A 347 -3.15 27.26 26.52
CA GLU A 347 -2.08 27.48 25.53
C GLU A 347 -0.94 26.43 25.53
N ASP A 348 -0.74 25.70 26.63
CA ASP A 348 0.31 24.66 26.74
C ASP A 348 -0.23 23.23 26.88
N SER A 349 -1.51 23.01 26.61
CA SER A 349 -2.13 21.68 26.74
C SER A 349 -2.03 20.86 25.44
N GLU A 350 -2.08 19.53 25.56
CA GLU A 350 -2.11 18.64 24.38
C GLU A 350 -3.31 18.95 23.47
N GLY A 351 -4.44 19.39 24.03
CA GLY A 351 -5.62 19.83 23.28
C GLY A 351 -5.43 21.14 22.51
N ALA A 352 -4.40 21.94 22.81
CA ALA A 352 -4.05 23.14 22.05
C ALA A 352 -3.22 22.83 20.79
N GLN A 353 -2.67 21.61 20.67
CA GLN A 353 -1.90 21.24 19.49
C GLN A 353 -2.82 21.00 18.28
N CYS A 354 -2.53 21.62 17.14
CA CYS A 354 -3.30 21.48 15.89
C CYS A 354 -3.46 20.01 15.50
N LYS A 355 -2.38 19.23 15.64
CA LYS A 355 -2.35 17.80 15.32
C LYS A 355 -3.32 16.97 16.15
N SER A 356 -3.65 17.40 17.38
CA SER A 356 -4.53 16.64 18.28
C SER A 356 -5.96 16.59 17.76
N CYS A 357 -6.43 17.64 17.09
CA CYS A 357 -7.78 17.69 16.51
C CYS A 357 -7.81 17.39 15.01
N HIS A 358 -6.83 17.89 14.26
CA HIS A 358 -6.85 17.84 12.80
C HIS A 358 -6.15 16.61 12.21
N MET A 359 -5.34 15.91 12.99
CA MET A 359 -4.59 14.72 12.59
C MET A 359 -4.73 13.62 13.64
N ILE A 360 -5.95 13.10 13.81
CA ILE A 360 -6.27 12.07 14.81
C ILE A 360 -5.28 10.91 14.76
N GLU A 361 -4.87 10.45 15.93
CA GLU A 361 -3.88 9.38 16.08
C GLU A 361 -4.58 8.04 16.29
N ARG A 362 -4.15 7.00 15.59
CA ARG A 362 -4.59 5.62 15.82
C ARG A 362 -3.37 4.75 16.06
N THR A 363 -3.47 3.88 17.05
CA THR A 363 -2.38 2.97 17.43
C THR A 363 -2.41 1.74 16.53
N TYR A 364 -1.27 1.46 15.91
CA TYR A 364 -1.00 0.28 15.11
C TYR A 364 0.07 -0.56 15.79
N MET A 365 0.16 -1.84 15.42
CA MET A 365 1.19 -2.75 15.96
C MET A 365 1.26 -2.76 17.50
N GLY A 366 0.15 -2.48 18.18
CA GLY A 366 0.05 -2.42 19.64
C GLY A 366 0.53 -1.10 20.27
N VAL A 367 1.59 -0.49 19.76
CA VAL A 367 2.26 0.66 20.41
C VAL A 367 2.65 1.81 19.47
N ASP A 368 2.46 1.67 18.16
CA ASP A 368 2.85 2.67 17.16
C ASP A 368 1.68 3.64 16.86
N GLY A 369 1.68 4.79 17.53
CA GLY A 369 0.71 5.87 17.29
C GLY A 369 0.97 6.58 15.96
N ARG A 370 0.04 6.46 14.99
CA ARG A 370 0.15 7.11 13.69
C ARG A 370 -0.99 8.09 13.43
N ARG A 371 -0.65 9.23 12.84
CA ARG A 371 -1.58 10.35 12.63
C ARG A 371 -2.18 10.35 11.24
N ASP A 372 -3.48 10.63 11.17
CA ASP A 372 -4.23 10.77 9.92
C ASP A 372 -3.78 12.05 9.17
N HIS A 373 -3.36 11.89 7.90
CA HIS A 373 -2.88 12.98 7.02
C HIS A 373 -3.97 13.59 6.12
N SER A 374 -5.24 13.43 6.47
CA SER A 374 -6.35 14.10 5.76
C SER A 374 -6.62 15.53 6.25
N PHE A 375 -6.02 15.94 7.37
CA PHE A 375 -6.06 17.30 7.93
C PHE A 375 -7.49 17.84 8.10
N ARG A 376 -8.36 17.03 8.70
CA ARG A 376 -9.81 17.24 8.71
C ARG A 376 -10.22 18.32 9.69
N VAL A 377 -11.26 19.07 9.35
CA VAL A 377 -12.02 19.80 10.37
C VAL A 377 -12.82 18.76 11.18
N PRO A 378 -12.74 18.74 12.53
CA PRO A 378 -13.47 17.77 13.34
C PRO A 378 -14.98 17.81 13.07
N ARG A 379 -15.57 16.63 12.83
CA ARG A 379 -16.99 16.42 12.52
C ARG A 379 -17.60 15.28 13.34
N PRO A 380 -17.62 15.38 14.68
CA PRO A 380 -18.24 14.36 15.55
C PRO A 380 -19.73 14.15 15.24
N ASP A 381 -20.40 15.12 14.61
CA ASP A 381 -21.79 15.01 14.16
C ASP A 381 -22.02 13.91 13.09
N LEU A 382 -20.97 13.42 12.45
CA LEU A 382 -21.07 12.34 11.46
C LEU A 382 -21.07 10.94 12.10
N GLY A 383 -20.55 10.79 13.32
CA GLY A 383 -20.19 9.48 13.84
C GLY A 383 -21.39 8.54 14.04
N ALA A 384 -22.57 9.06 14.39
CA ALA A 384 -23.80 8.29 14.48
C ALA A 384 -24.25 7.66 13.14
N GLU A 385 -23.93 8.30 12.00
CA GLU A 385 -24.26 7.78 10.67
C GLU A 385 -23.13 6.95 10.05
N THR A 386 -21.87 7.33 10.31
CA THR A 386 -20.70 6.76 9.62
C THR A 386 -19.99 5.68 10.42
N GLY A 387 -20.24 5.61 11.73
CA GLY A 387 -19.44 4.84 12.69
C GLY A 387 -18.00 5.33 12.79
N GLY A 388 -17.73 6.57 12.35
CA GLY A 388 -16.42 7.20 12.41
C GLY A 388 -16.10 7.73 13.81
N PRO A 389 -14.83 7.68 14.24
CA PRO A 389 -14.43 8.23 15.53
C PRO A 389 -14.29 9.76 15.46
N ASP A 390 -13.98 10.40 16.58
CA ASP A 390 -13.67 11.84 16.63
C ASP A 390 -12.57 12.16 17.65
N ALA A 391 -11.83 13.23 17.39
CA ALA A 391 -10.71 13.65 18.24
C ALA A 391 -11.13 14.08 19.65
N CYS A 392 -12.39 14.50 19.85
CA CYS A 392 -12.82 15.08 21.11
C CYS A 392 -13.07 13.97 22.14
N THR A 393 -13.76 12.91 21.76
CA THR A 393 -14.10 11.80 22.66
C THR A 393 -12.91 10.88 22.97
N ASP A 394 -11.83 10.94 22.18
CA ASP A 394 -10.56 10.27 22.49
C ASP A 394 -9.97 10.76 23.83
N CYS A 395 -10.09 12.07 24.13
CA CYS A 395 -9.65 12.67 25.41
C CYS A 395 -10.79 12.86 26.42
N HIS A 396 -12.00 13.18 25.96
CA HIS A 396 -13.18 13.43 26.80
C HIS A 396 -14.05 12.17 26.94
N GLN A 397 -13.50 11.12 27.53
CA GLN A 397 -14.08 9.77 27.54
C GLN A 397 -15.43 9.67 28.28
N ASP A 398 -15.74 10.62 29.17
CA ASP A 398 -17.04 10.72 29.85
C ASP A 398 -18.15 11.36 29.00
N GLN A 399 -17.84 11.78 27.78
CA GLN A 399 -18.75 12.48 26.88
C GLN A 399 -18.97 11.67 25.59
N GLY A 400 -20.16 11.85 24.99
CA GLY A 400 -20.47 11.28 23.68
C GLY A 400 -20.16 12.23 22.51
N GLN A 401 -20.19 11.70 21.29
CA GLN A 401 -19.94 12.49 20.08
C GLN A 401 -20.99 13.60 19.88
N ASP A 402 -22.25 13.39 20.30
CA ASP A 402 -23.30 14.41 20.26
C ASP A 402 -22.93 15.64 21.11
N TRP A 403 -22.32 15.43 22.29
CA TRP A 403 -21.83 16.52 23.12
C TRP A 403 -20.73 17.31 22.40
N ALA A 404 -19.77 16.60 21.78
CA ALA A 404 -18.68 17.24 21.04
C ALA A 404 -19.22 18.04 19.85
N ALA A 405 -20.19 17.47 19.11
CA ALA A 405 -20.90 18.13 18.02
C ALA A 405 -21.59 19.42 18.48
N ASP A 406 -22.30 19.38 19.61
CA ASP A 406 -22.96 20.55 20.19
C ASP A 406 -21.95 21.63 20.61
N LYS A 407 -20.81 21.26 21.20
CA LYS A 407 -19.75 22.22 21.55
C LYS A 407 -19.19 22.90 20.31
N ILE A 408 -18.81 22.14 19.29
CA ILE A 408 -18.30 22.67 18.02
C ILE A 408 -19.36 23.54 17.33
N ALA A 409 -20.64 23.16 17.40
CA ALA A 409 -21.72 23.95 16.83
C ALA A 409 -21.90 25.31 17.50
N ASN A 410 -21.73 25.36 18.82
CA ASN A 410 -21.78 26.60 19.59
C ASN A 410 -20.56 27.50 19.33
N TRP A 411 -19.36 26.93 19.26
CA TRP A 411 -18.13 27.70 19.00
C TRP A 411 -18.03 28.19 17.55
N PHE A 412 -18.48 27.37 16.60
CA PHE A 412 -18.41 27.63 15.17
C PHE A 412 -19.81 27.47 14.54
N PRO A 413 -20.68 28.51 14.67
CA PRO A 413 -22.09 28.43 14.27
C PRO A 413 -22.31 28.44 12.75
N ASN A 414 -21.29 28.73 11.94
CA ASN A 414 -21.43 28.79 10.49
C ASN A 414 -21.87 27.44 9.90
N PRO A 415 -23.05 27.35 9.23
CA PRO A 415 -23.56 26.09 8.70
C PRO A 415 -22.67 25.50 7.59
N LYS A 416 -21.79 26.29 6.96
CA LYS A 416 -20.81 25.78 6.00
C LYS A 416 -19.83 24.77 6.62
N ASN A 417 -19.68 24.77 7.93
CA ASN A 417 -18.81 23.82 8.63
C ASN A 417 -19.47 22.44 8.81
N ARG A 418 -20.78 22.32 8.57
CA ARG A 418 -21.58 21.10 8.76
C ARG A 418 -22.36 20.72 7.50
N GLN A 419 -21.75 20.89 6.33
CA GLN A 419 -22.35 20.45 5.06
C GLN A 419 -22.44 18.91 4.99
N PRO A 420 -23.35 18.37 4.15
CA PRO A 420 -23.43 16.94 3.87
C PRO A 420 -22.06 16.39 3.48
N HIS A 421 -21.76 15.18 3.94
CA HIS A 421 -20.47 14.54 3.75
C HIS A 421 -20.61 13.26 2.92
N PHE A 422 -19.64 12.97 2.03
CA PHE A 422 -19.67 11.74 1.22
C PHE A 422 -19.80 10.48 2.08
N GLY A 423 -19.25 10.53 3.30
CA GLY A 423 -19.27 9.42 4.25
C GLY A 423 -20.66 8.93 4.63
N GLN A 424 -21.66 9.82 4.67
CA GLN A 424 -23.05 9.43 4.93
C GLN A 424 -23.59 8.55 3.79
N VAL A 425 -23.22 8.85 2.54
CA VAL A 425 -23.58 8.01 1.38
C VAL A 425 -22.81 6.70 1.42
N PHE A 426 -21.51 6.73 1.72
CA PHE A 426 -20.70 5.51 1.80
C PHE A 426 -21.19 4.57 2.91
N ALA A 427 -21.57 5.09 4.08
CA ALA A 427 -22.11 4.27 5.16
C ALA A 427 -23.37 3.50 4.73
N ARG A 428 -24.34 4.19 4.10
CA ARG A 428 -25.55 3.55 3.57
C ARG A 428 -25.26 2.59 2.42
N ALA A 429 -24.35 2.97 1.52
CA ALA A 429 -23.97 2.16 0.37
C ALA A 429 -23.19 0.89 0.76
N ARG A 430 -22.45 0.89 1.87
CA ARG A 430 -21.80 -0.33 2.41
C ARG A 430 -22.84 -1.39 2.81
N LEU A 431 -24.03 -0.99 3.23
CA LEU A 431 -25.13 -1.89 3.56
C LEU A 431 -25.94 -2.28 2.32
N ASN A 432 -26.21 -1.32 1.43
CA ASN A 432 -27.07 -1.51 0.25
C ASN A 432 -26.55 -0.71 -0.96
N PRO A 433 -25.50 -1.18 -1.66
CA PRO A 433 -24.85 -0.38 -2.70
C PRO A 433 -25.75 -0.06 -3.88
N GLY A 434 -26.65 -0.98 -4.27
CA GLY A 434 -27.57 -0.79 -5.38
C GLY A 434 -28.60 0.33 -5.17
N ILE A 435 -29.02 0.57 -3.91
CA ILE A 435 -30.00 1.62 -3.59
C ILE A 435 -29.34 3.01 -3.69
N GLU A 436 -28.09 3.13 -3.26
CA GLU A 436 -27.36 4.40 -3.24
C GLU A 436 -26.59 4.68 -4.55
N ALA A 437 -26.73 3.83 -5.57
CA ALA A 437 -26.04 3.98 -6.85
C ALA A 437 -26.20 5.37 -7.50
N PRO A 438 -27.38 6.03 -7.51
CA PRO A 438 -27.49 7.40 -8.01
C PRO A 438 -26.60 8.40 -7.26
N LYS A 439 -26.54 8.33 -5.92
CA LYS A 439 -25.74 9.24 -5.11
C LYS A 439 -24.24 8.93 -5.22
N LEU A 440 -23.86 7.66 -5.33
CA LEU A 440 -22.48 7.27 -5.60
C LEU A 440 -22.01 7.80 -6.96
N ARG A 441 -22.86 7.73 -8.00
CA ARG A 441 -22.57 8.31 -9.31
C ARG A 441 -22.40 9.83 -9.21
N ASP A 442 -23.27 10.51 -8.47
CA ASP A 442 -23.18 11.96 -8.29
C ASP A 442 -21.87 12.35 -7.58
N ILE A 443 -21.44 11.59 -6.56
CA ILE A 443 -20.12 11.76 -5.92
C ILE A 443 -18.98 11.55 -6.93
N ALA A 444 -19.03 10.48 -7.73
CA ALA A 444 -17.97 10.18 -8.70
C ALA A 444 -17.78 11.29 -9.75
N LEU A 445 -18.87 11.97 -10.12
CA LEU A 445 -18.88 13.06 -11.10
C LEU A 445 -18.65 14.45 -10.49
N ASP A 446 -18.71 14.60 -9.17
CA ASP A 446 -18.47 15.88 -8.49
C ASP A 446 -16.97 16.19 -8.44
N VAL A 447 -16.54 17.11 -9.31
CA VAL A 447 -15.14 17.57 -9.42
C VAL A 447 -14.63 18.30 -8.17
N ASN A 448 -15.49 18.65 -7.22
CA ASN A 448 -15.10 19.25 -5.95
C ASN A 448 -14.74 18.21 -4.88
N GLN A 449 -15.02 16.93 -5.12
CA GLN A 449 -14.59 15.83 -4.26
C GLN A 449 -13.16 15.42 -4.59
N ALA A 450 -12.42 14.96 -3.57
CA ALA A 450 -11.10 14.40 -3.76
C ALA A 450 -11.10 13.20 -4.74
N GLY A 451 -10.04 13.06 -5.52
CA GLY A 451 -9.90 12.00 -6.54
C GLY A 451 -10.13 10.59 -5.96
N ILE A 452 -9.52 10.30 -4.80
CA ILE A 452 -9.70 9.00 -4.12
C ILE A 452 -11.13 8.76 -3.62
N VAL A 453 -11.87 9.82 -3.23
CA VAL A 453 -13.29 9.71 -2.85
C VAL A 453 -14.14 9.39 -4.08
N ARG A 454 -13.93 10.13 -5.17
CA ARG A 454 -14.59 9.90 -6.46
C ARG A 454 -14.32 8.48 -6.98
N ALA A 455 -13.06 8.03 -6.91
CA ALA A 455 -12.66 6.68 -7.31
C ALA A 455 -13.25 5.58 -6.42
N THR A 456 -13.35 5.83 -5.10
CA THR A 456 -14.05 4.92 -4.18
C THR A 456 -15.52 4.78 -4.58
N ALA A 457 -16.19 5.88 -4.91
CA ALA A 457 -17.59 5.83 -5.36
C ALA A 457 -17.75 5.02 -6.65
N LEU A 458 -16.83 5.13 -7.61
CA LEU A 458 -16.80 4.28 -8.82
C LEU A 458 -16.63 2.79 -8.49
N SER A 459 -15.75 2.44 -7.55
CA SER A 459 -15.56 1.05 -7.13
C SER A 459 -16.81 0.47 -6.46
N MET A 460 -17.50 1.26 -5.62
CA MET A 460 -18.76 0.83 -4.98
C MET A 460 -19.91 0.63 -5.97
N LEU A 461 -19.80 1.20 -7.17
CA LEU A 461 -20.79 1.06 -8.25
C LEU A 461 -20.60 -0.21 -9.09
N GLU A 462 -19.46 -0.91 -9.01
CA GLU A 462 -19.16 -2.08 -9.84
C GLU A 462 -20.24 -3.17 -9.81
N PRO A 463 -20.82 -3.56 -8.65
CA PRO A 463 -21.88 -4.55 -8.61
C PRO A 463 -23.16 -4.12 -9.34
N SER A 464 -23.34 -2.82 -9.58
CA SER A 464 -24.49 -2.21 -10.26
C SER A 464 -24.15 -1.73 -11.68
N ALA A 465 -23.05 -2.21 -12.26
CA ALA A 465 -22.64 -1.86 -13.61
C ALA A 465 -23.77 -2.15 -14.62
N SER A 466 -24.13 -1.12 -15.40
CA SER A 466 -25.20 -1.17 -16.39
C SER A 466 -24.83 -0.30 -17.58
N GLU A 467 -25.49 -0.49 -18.73
CA GLU A 467 -25.22 0.30 -19.92
C GLU A 467 -25.41 1.82 -19.70
N PRO A 468 -26.49 2.31 -19.05
CA PRO A 468 -26.65 3.74 -18.77
C PRO A 468 -25.55 4.29 -17.86
N LEU A 469 -25.16 3.52 -16.83
CA LEU A 469 -24.09 3.92 -15.92
C LEU A 469 -22.75 4.00 -16.65
N ALA A 470 -22.42 2.97 -17.44
CA ALA A 470 -21.20 2.92 -18.24
C ALA A 470 -21.11 4.10 -19.23
N ALA A 471 -22.23 4.48 -19.85
CA ALA A 471 -22.30 5.67 -20.71
C ALA A 471 -22.09 6.96 -19.91
N THR A 472 -22.67 7.06 -18.71
CA THR A 472 -22.58 8.26 -17.87
C THR A 472 -21.16 8.53 -17.39
N VAL A 473 -20.41 7.49 -17.01
CA VAL A 473 -19.03 7.63 -16.51
C VAL A 473 -17.97 7.57 -17.61
N ALA A 474 -18.37 7.42 -18.88
CA ALA A 474 -17.42 7.26 -19.99
C ALA A 474 -16.47 8.46 -20.16
N THR A 475 -16.91 9.67 -19.79
CA THR A 475 -16.06 10.88 -19.82
C THR A 475 -14.87 10.79 -18.87
N LEU A 476 -15.00 10.02 -17.78
CA LEU A 476 -13.93 9.83 -16.79
C LEU A 476 -12.79 8.93 -17.30
N LEU A 477 -12.97 8.23 -18.44
CA LEU A 477 -11.89 7.46 -19.08
C LEU A 477 -10.74 8.35 -19.58
N SER A 478 -10.93 9.67 -19.62
CA SER A 478 -9.93 10.66 -20.00
C SER A 478 -9.68 11.69 -18.89
N ASP A 479 -10.11 11.43 -17.66
CA ASP A 479 -9.84 12.29 -16.50
C ASP A 479 -8.32 12.34 -16.22
N PRO A 480 -7.74 13.48 -15.82
CA PRO A 480 -6.31 13.56 -15.46
C PRO A 480 -5.91 12.60 -14.32
N ASP A 481 -6.83 12.28 -13.39
CA ASP A 481 -6.55 11.35 -12.29
C ASP A 481 -6.60 9.88 -12.75
N PRO A 482 -5.49 9.12 -12.67
CA PRO A 482 -5.48 7.70 -13.05
C PRO A 482 -6.43 6.82 -12.21
N LEU A 483 -6.73 7.18 -10.96
CA LEU A 483 -7.71 6.45 -10.14
C LEU A 483 -9.11 6.52 -10.77
N LEU A 484 -9.46 7.66 -11.37
CA LEU A 484 -10.75 7.84 -12.04
C LEU A 484 -10.81 7.14 -13.37
N ARG A 485 -9.72 7.17 -14.16
CA ARG A 485 -9.65 6.39 -15.40
C ARG A 485 -9.79 4.89 -15.13
N ALA A 486 -9.09 4.36 -14.11
CA ALA A 486 -9.18 2.96 -13.71
C ALA A 486 -10.58 2.58 -13.19
N GLY A 487 -11.18 3.41 -12.33
CA GLY A 487 -12.55 3.19 -11.83
C GLY A 487 -13.60 3.22 -12.95
N ALA A 488 -13.50 4.19 -13.86
CA ALA A 488 -14.42 4.33 -14.99
C ALA A 488 -14.27 3.18 -16.00
N ALA A 489 -13.05 2.69 -16.22
CA ALA A 489 -12.78 1.52 -17.05
C ALA A 489 -13.52 0.29 -16.49
N SER A 490 -13.47 0.09 -15.17
CA SER A 490 -14.11 -1.06 -14.51
C SER A 490 -15.64 -1.11 -14.71
N LEU A 491 -16.29 0.05 -14.79
CA LEU A 491 -17.74 0.14 -15.05
C LEU A 491 -18.13 -0.11 -16.52
N GLN A 492 -17.18 -0.12 -17.47
CA GLN A 492 -17.49 -0.39 -18.88
C GLN A 492 -17.88 -1.85 -19.16
N ARG A 493 -17.78 -2.76 -18.17
CA ARG A 493 -18.41 -4.08 -18.24
C ARG A 493 -19.93 -4.01 -18.43
N GLY A 494 -20.57 -2.93 -18.00
CA GLY A 494 -22.00 -2.70 -18.23
C GLY A 494 -22.34 -2.35 -19.68
N ALA A 495 -21.38 -1.90 -20.50
CA ALA A 495 -21.62 -1.52 -21.88
C ALA A 495 -21.69 -2.75 -22.83
N PRO A 496 -22.45 -2.66 -23.94
CA PRO A 496 -22.40 -3.63 -25.03
C PRO A 496 -20.97 -3.81 -25.55
N LEU A 497 -20.60 -5.03 -25.95
CA LEU A 497 -19.21 -5.37 -26.30
C LEU A 497 -18.60 -4.42 -27.34
N LYS A 498 -19.33 -4.09 -28.41
CA LYS A 498 -18.84 -3.16 -29.44
C LYS A 498 -18.47 -1.79 -28.85
N THR A 499 -19.37 -1.21 -28.06
CA THR A 499 -19.14 0.08 -27.40
C THR A 499 -18.03 0.00 -26.35
N ARG A 500 -17.95 -1.11 -25.61
CA ARG A 500 -16.87 -1.36 -24.66
C ARG A 500 -15.51 -1.37 -25.36
N VAL A 501 -15.39 -2.08 -26.48
CA VAL A 501 -14.18 -2.13 -27.31
C VAL A 501 -13.81 -0.73 -27.79
N GLU A 502 -14.77 0.00 -28.38
CA GLU A 502 -14.55 1.37 -28.86
C GLU A 502 -14.02 2.31 -27.75
N ARG A 503 -14.55 2.19 -26.52
CA ARG A 503 -14.16 3.03 -25.38
C ARG A 503 -12.85 2.62 -24.71
N LEU A 504 -12.56 1.32 -24.61
CA LEU A 504 -11.41 0.84 -23.84
C LEU A 504 -10.15 0.63 -24.67
N LEU A 505 -10.22 0.56 -26.00
CA LEU A 505 -9.01 0.43 -26.82
C LEU A 505 -7.99 1.56 -26.59
N PRO A 506 -8.39 2.85 -26.51
CA PRO A 506 -7.45 3.90 -26.14
C PRO A 506 -6.90 3.75 -24.71
N VAL A 507 -7.74 3.26 -23.78
CA VAL A 507 -7.39 3.08 -22.36
C VAL A 507 -6.40 1.93 -22.16
N LEU A 508 -6.40 0.93 -23.03
CA LEU A 508 -5.38 -0.13 -23.06
C LEU A 508 -4.00 0.38 -23.45
N GLN A 509 -3.89 1.63 -23.91
CA GLN A 509 -2.62 2.32 -24.24
C GLN A 509 -2.34 3.47 -23.26
N ASP A 510 -3.06 3.53 -22.12
CA ASP A 510 -2.81 4.52 -21.07
C ASP A 510 -1.36 4.41 -20.58
N PRO A 511 -0.67 5.53 -20.30
CA PRO A 511 0.70 5.46 -19.79
C PRO A 511 0.78 4.73 -18.43
N MET A 512 -0.30 4.68 -17.66
CA MET A 512 -0.33 4.06 -16.33
C MET A 512 -0.77 2.59 -16.43
N ARG A 513 0.09 1.67 -16.02
CA ARG A 513 -0.21 0.23 -15.95
C ARG A 513 -1.47 -0.11 -15.17
N SER A 514 -1.72 0.53 -14.03
CA SER A 514 -2.95 0.29 -13.24
C SER A 514 -4.23 0.55 -14.06
N VAL A 515 -4.22 1.56 -14.94
CA VAL A 515 -5.33 1.89 -15.83
C VAL A 515 -5.45 0.87 -16.95
N ARG A 516 -4.34 0.48 -17.58
CA ARG A 516 -4.32 -0.58 -18.60
C ARG A 516 -4.85 -1.91 -18.05
N ILE A 517 -4.44 -2.30 -16.84
CA ILE A 517 -4.93 -3.49 -16.13
C ILE A 517 -6.44 -3.40 -15.87
N ALA A 518 -6.93 -2.26 -15.39
CA ALA A 518 -8.35 -2.06 -15.12
C ALA A 518 -9.21 -2.20 -16.39
N ALA A 519 -8.72 -1.70 -17.54
CA ALA A 519 -9.36 -1.87 -18.83
C ALA A 519 -9.31 -3.32 -19.33
N ALA A 520 -8.15 -3.97 -19.25
CA ALA A 520 -7.94 -5.35 -19.72
C ALA A 520 -8.88 -6.35 -19.03
N LYS A 521 -9.08 -6.20 -17.72
CA LYS A 521 -10.01 -7.01 -16.91
C LYS A 521 -11.46 -7.00 -17.42
N GLN A 522 -11.86 -6.02 -18.23
CA GLN A 522 -13.23 -5.93 -18.78
C GLN A 522 -13.47 -6.81 -20.00
N PHE A 523 -12.42 -7.42 -20.54
CA PHE A 523 -12.49 -8.38 -21.64
C PHE A 523 -12.40 -9.83 -21.16
N LEU A 524 -12.16 -10.08 -19.87
CA LEU A 524 -12.13 -11.42 -19.31
C LEU A 524 -13.48 -12.13 -19.53
N GLY A 525 -13.46 -13.24 -20.26
CA GLY A 525 -14.66 -14.02 -20.59
C GLY A 525 -15.56 -13.41 -21.68
N ALA A 526 -15.14 -12.31 -22.32
CA ALA A 526 -15.86 -11.77 -23.47
C ALA A 526 -15.59 -12.62 -24.72
N ASP A 527 -16.59 -12.78 -25.59
CA ASP A 527 -16.41 -13.39 -26.91
C ASP A 527 -15.73 -12.37 -27.84
N THR A 528 -14.40 -12.48 -27.97
CA THR A 528 -13.61 -11.59 -28.82
C THR A 528 -13.45 -12.12 -30.25
N GLY A 529 -14.16 -13.20 -30.64
CA GLY A 529 -14.01 -13.83 -31.95
C GLY A 529 -14.37 -12.93 -33.14
N THR A 530 -15.13 -11.87 -32.91
CA THR A 530 -15.52 -10.88 -33.93
C THR A 530 -14.60 -9.65 -33.99
N LEU A 531 -13.58 -9.57 -33.15
CA LEU A 531 -12.67 -8.41 -33.10
C LEU A 531 -11.65 -8.46 -34.25
N SER A 532 -11.20 -7.28 -34.68
CA SER A 532 -10.09 -7.21 -35.64
C SER A 532 -8.78 -7.65 -34.98
N ARG A 533 -7.78 -8.02 -35.79
CA ARG A 533 -6.45 -8.41 -35.28
C ARG A 533 -5.78 -7.31 -34.45
N SER A 534 -5.95 -6.04 -34.83
CA SER A 534 -5.37 -4.92 -34.07
C SER A 534 -6.06 -4.73 -32.73
N GLN A 535 -7.38 -4.91 -32.67
CA GLN A 535 -8.14 -4.83 -31.43
C GLN A 535 -7.74 -5.96 -30.47
N GLN A 536 -7.62 -7.19 -30.99
CA GLN A 536 -7.17 -8.34 -30.21
C GLN A 536 -5.75 -8.11 -29.66
N ALA A 537 -4.82 -7.60 -30.48
CA ALA A 537 -3.45 -7.33 -30.04
C ALA A 537 -3.39 -6.33 -28.88
N GLY A 538 -4.18 -5.25 -28.91
CA GLY A 538 -4.22 -4.28 -27.81
C GLY A 538 -4.82 -4.86 -26.51
N ILE A 539 -5.81 -5.75 -26.62
CA ILE A 539 -6.35 -6.47 -25.46
C ILE A 539 -5.32 -7.43 -24.89
N ASP A 540 -4.61 -8.18 -25.75
CA ASP A 540 -3.58 -9.14 -25.34
C ASP A 540 -2.42 -8.44 -24.62
N GLU A 541 -2.01 -7.25 -25.06
CA GLU A 541 -0.99 -6.42 -24.39
C GLU A 541 -1.43 -6.01 -22.97
N GLY A 542 -2.64 -5.47 -22.81
CA GLY A 542 -3.15 -5.13 -21.48
C GLY A 542 -3.34 -6.35 -20.57
N MET A 543 -3.68 -7.51 -21.14
CA MET A 543 -3.75 -8.77 -20.39
C MET A 543 -2.37 -9.25 -19.97
N GLN A 544 -1.31 -9.00 -20.76
CA GLN A 544 0.07 -9.30 -20.36
C GLN A 544 0.50 -8.45 -19.17
N ASP A 545 0.15 -7.17 -19.12
CA ASP A 545 0.39 -6.32 -17.94
C ASP A 545 -0.27 -6.89 -16.69
N TRP A 546 -1.53 -7.32 -16.81
CA TRP A 546 -2.23 -7.93 -15.67
C TRP A 546 -1.55 -9.25 -15.25
N GLN A 547 -1.22 -10.13 -16.20
CA GLN A 547 -0.51 -11.38 -15.90
C GLN A 547 0.85 -11.14 -15.24
N GLN A 548 1.61 -10.15 -15.72
CA GLN A 548 2.89 -9.80 -15.13
C GLN A 548 2.72 -9.29 -13.69
N SER A 549 1.72 -8.44 -13.43
CA SER A 549 1.42 -7.95 -12.07
C SER A 549 0.96 -9.03 -11.08
N LEU A 550 0.42 -10.14 -11.58
CA LEU A 550 0.06 -11.30 -10.74
C LEU A 550 1.29 -12.19 -10.50
N ARG A 551 2.18 -12.34 -11.49
CA ARG A 551 3.40 -13.13 -11.37
C ARG A 551 4.37 -12.63 -10.30
N THR A 552 4.35 -11.33 -10.01
CA THR A 552 5.19 -10.77 -8.95
C THR A 552 4.73 -11.16 -7.56
N ARG A 553 3.49 -11.65 -7.39
CA ARG A 553 2.86 -11.93 -6.09
C ARG A 553 2.32 -13.36 -6.00
N LEU A 554 3.02 -14.32 -6.59
CA LEU A 554 2.64 -15.74 -6.55
C LEU A 554 2.78 -16.37 -5.16
N ASP A 555 3.40 -15.66 -4.23
CA ASP A 555 3.56 -15.88 -2.79
C ASP A 555 2.38 -15.34 -1.95
N PHE A 556 1.30 -14.88 -2.60
CA PHE A 556 0.10 -14.36 -1.93
C PHE A 556 -1.08 -15.31 -2.17
N PRO A 557 -1.76 -15.77 -1.11
CA PRO A 557 -2.99 -16.55 -1.26
C PRO A 557 -4.05 -15.82 -2.10
N GLU A 558 -4.14 -14.49 -1.98
CA GLU A 558 -5.08 -13.65 -2.73
C GLU A 558 -4.87 -13.73 -4.24
N THR A 559 -3.61 -13.83 -4.69
CA THR A 559 -3.29 -13.94 -6.11
C THR A 559 -3.85 -15.25 -6.68
N HIS A 560 -3.81 -16.33 -5.90
CA HIS A 560 -4.38 -17.62 -6.31
C HIS A 560 -5.90 -17.62 -6.29
N LEU A 561 -6.55 -16.86 -5.40
CA LEU A 561 -8.00 -16.61 -5.50
C LEU A 561 -8.36 -15.89 -6.82
N VAL A 562 -7.56 -14.91 -7.23
CA VAL A 562 -7.74 -14.24 -8.53
C VAL A 562 -7.59 -15.23 -9.68
N PHE A 563 -6.57 -16.09 -9.68
CA PHE A 563 -6.42 -17.14 -10.69
C PHE A 563 -7.59 -18.13 -10.69
N GLY A 564 -8.09 -18.53 -9.52
CA GLY A 564 -9.28 -19.37 -9.39
C GLY A 564 -10.50 -18.73 -10.05
N GLY A 565 -10.78 -17.46 -9.75
CA GLY A 565 -11.88 -16.71 -10.37
C GLY A 565 -11.71 -16.54 -11.89
N MET A 566 -10.49 -16.31 -12.37
CA MET A 566 -10.20 -16.25 -13.80
C MET A 566 -10.45 -17.60 -14.48
N ALA A 567 -9.96 -18.69 -13.90
CA ALA A 567 -10.15 -20.03 -14.44
C ALA A 567 -11.63 -20.43 -14.46
N LEU A 568 -12.40 -20.10 -13.42
CA LEU A 568 -13.85 -20.27 -13.40
C LEU A 568 -14.53 -19.48 -14.52
N THR A 569 -14.15 -18.22 -14.73
CA THR A 569 -14.68 -17.37 -15.81
C THR A 569 -14.40 -17.97 -17.19
N MET A 570 -13.22 -18.56 -17.37
CA MET A 570 -12.82 -19.25 -18.60
C MET A 570 -13.32 -20.70 -18.69
N ARG A 571 -14.16 -21.16 -17.75
CA ARG A 571 -14.70 -22.53 -17.67
C ARG A 571 -13.61 -23.62 -17.61
N ASN A 572 -12.46 -23.30 -17.04
CA ASN A 572 -11.35 -24.23 -16.83
C ASN A 572 -11.37 -24.75 -15.39
N ALA A 573 -12.18 -25.78 -15.13
CA ALA A 573 -12.35 -26.34 -13.80
C ALA A 573 -11.05 -26.95 -13.23
N GLN A 574 -10.17 -27.50 -14.07
CA GLN A 574 -8.90 -28.07 -13.62
C GLN A 574 -7.94 -27.01 -13.09
N ALA A 575 -7.76 -25.92 -13.84
CA ALA A 575 -6.93 -24.80 -13.40
C ALA A 575 -7.53 -24.09 -12.17
N ALA A 576 -8.86 -24.01 -12.08
CA ALA A 576 -9.53 -23.46 -10.91
C ALA A 576 -9.25 -24.31 -9.66
N GLU A 577 -9.37 -25.65 -9.75
CA GLU A 577 -9.08 -26.54 -8.61
C GLU A 577 -7.65 -26.38 -8.11
N GLN A 578 -6.68 -26.31 -9.03
CA GLN A 578 -5.27 -26.10 -8.68
C GLN A 578 -5.05 -24.77 -7.95
N ALA A 579 -5.66 -23.69 -8.45
CA ALA A 579 -5.53 -22.37 -7.84
C ALA A 579 -6.16 -22.33 -6.44
N PHE A 580 -7.40 -22.81 -6.26
CA PHE A 580 -8.04 -22.87 -4.94
C PHE A 580 -7.35 -23.84 -3.98
N SER A 581 -6.70 -24.90 -4.47
CA SER A 581 -5.85 -25.77 -3.64
C SER A 581 -4.65 -25.00 -3.11
N GLU A 582 -3.95 -24.26 -3.97
CA GLU A 582 -2.79 -23.46 -3.54
C GLU A 582 -3.19 -22.40 -2.51
N VAL A 583 -4.39 -21.81 -2.60
CA VAL A 583 -4.92 -20.91 -1.57
C VAL A 583 -4.96 -21.59 -0.20
N VAL A 584 -5.63 -22.73 -0.08
CA VAL A 584 -5.82 -23.42 1.21
C VAL A 584 -4.56 -24.15 1.69
N ASP A 585 -3.59 -24.39 0.80
CA ASP A 585 -2.29 -24.92 1.16
C ASP A 585 -1.34 -23.82 1.68
N MET A 586 -1.52 -22.56 1.24
CA MET A 586 -0.80 -21.41 1.78
C MET A 586 -1.43 -20.87 3.06
N ASP A 587 -2.75 -20.75 3.07
CA ASP A 587 -3.54 -20.22 4.19
C ASP A 587 -4.88 -20.97 4.28
N PRO A 588 -4.94 -22.02 5.11
CA PRO A 588 -6.16 -22.79 5.36
C PRO A 588 -7.33 -21.96 5.92
N GLN A 589 -7.08 -20.81 6.54
CA GLN A 589 -8.10 -19.94 7.16
C GLN A 589 -8.84 -19.09 6.13
N ARG A 590 -8.46 -19.14 4.84
CA ARG A 590 -9.24 -18.60 3.71
C ARG A 590 -10.51 -19.39 3.46
N ALA A 591 -11.46 -19.19 4.36
CA ALA A 591 -12.76 -19.83 4.40
C ALA A 591 -13.50 -19.76 3.05
N GLU A 592 -13.33 -18.67 2.31
CA GLU A 592 -13.96 -18.45 1.00
C GLU A 592 -13.48 -19.44 -0.09
N ALA A 593 -12.29 -20.04 0.04
CA ALA A 593 -11.73 -20.96 -0.95
C ALA A 593 -12.33 -22.37 -0.85
N TRP A 594 -12.63 -22.83 0.36
CA TRP A 594 -13.04 -24.21 0.62
C TRP A 594 -14.31 -24.64 -0.14
N PRO A 595 -15.43 -23.88 -0.13
CA PRO A 595 -16.63 -24.29 -0.85
C PRO A 595 -16.39 -24.41 -2.36
N MET A 596 -15.54 -23.55 -2.93
CA MET A 596 -15.17 -23.62 -4.34
C MET A 596 -14.34 -24.88 -4.60
N LEU A 597 -13.36 -25.16 -3.76
CA LEU A 597 -12.50 -26.34 -3.89
C LEU A 597 -13.30 -27.65 -3.80
N VAL A 598 -14.26 -27.76 -2.89
CA VAL A 598 -15.16 -28.94 -2.78
C VAL A 598 -15.95 -29.15 -4.08
N ARG A 599 -16.55 -28.09 -4.63
CA ARG A 599 -17.32 -28.16 -5.89
C ARG A 599 -16.43 -28.53 -7.07
N LEU A 600 -15.21 -27.99 -7.13
CA LEU A 600 -14.26 -28.27 -8.20
C LEU A 600 -13.70 -29.69 -8.13
N ALA A 601 -13.39 -30.17 -6.92
CA ALA A 601 -13.02 -31.56 -6.71
C ALA A 601 -14.14 -32.52 -7.14
N HIS A 602 -15.41 -32.17 -6.87
CA HIS A 602 -16.56 -32.93 -7.37
C HIS A 602 -16.59 -32.97 -8.90
N ILE A 603 -16.45 -31.81 -9.56
CA ILE A 603 -16.49 -31.69 -11.02
C ILE A 603 -15.36 -32.47 -11.69
N ASN A 604 -14.13 -32.35 -11.18
CA ASN A 604 -12.95 -32.90 -11.83
C ASN A 604 -12.66 -34.36 -11.45
N ARG A 605 -13.00 -34.76 -10.22
CA ARG A 605 -12.54 -36.02 -9.62
C ARG A 605 -13.66 -36.84 -8.95
N GLY A 606 -14.89 -36.35 -8.95
CA GLY A 606 -16.06 -37.07 -8.46
C GLY A 606 -16.37 -36.88 -6.96
N PRO A 607 -17.47 -37.49 -6.48
CA PRO A 607 -18.03 -37.22 -5.15
C PRO A 607 -17.12 -37.62 -3.99
N ASP A 608 -16.34 -38.71 -4.11
CA ASP A 608 -15.46 -39.15 -3.04
C ASP A 608 -14.31 -38.17 -2.80
N ALA A 609 -13.73 -37.61 -3.87
CA ALA A 609 -12.72 -36.56 -3.76
C ALA A 609 -13.30 -35.30 -3.10
N ALA A 610 -14.53 -34.93 -3.45
CA ALA A 610 -15.23 -33.79 -2.84
C ALA A 610 -15.46 -33.99 -1.34
N ARG A 611 -15.81 -35.20 -0.89
CA ARG A 611 -15.98 -35.53 0.54
C ARG A 611 -14.67 -35.36 1.31
N VAL A 612 -13.55 -35.85 0.78
CA VAL A 612 -12.23 -35.69 1.41
C VAL A 612 -11.86 -34.21 1.57
N VAL A 613 -12.06 -33.40 0.53
CA VAL A 613 -11.81 -31.95 0.60
C VAL A 613 -12.74 -31.28 1.61
N LEU A 614 -14.02 -31.68 1.64
CA LEU A 614 -15.00 -31.13 2.57
C LEU A 614 -14.65 -31.45 4.03
N GLU A 615 -14.24 -32.68 4.32
CA GLU A 615 -13.81 -33.09 5.66
C GLU A 615 -12.59 -32.27 6.12
N ARG A 616 -11.59 -32.07 5.24
CA ARG A 616 -10.45 -31.19 5.50
C ARG A 616 -10.89 -29.75 5.75
N GLY A 617 -11.80 -29.21 4.94
CA GLY A 617 -12.30 -27.85 5.12
C GLY A 617 -13.03 -27.68 6.46
N LEU A 618 -13.90 -28.63 6.83
CA LEU A 618 -14.63 -28.60 8.09
C LEU A 618 -13.75 -28.80 9.32
N SER A 619 -12.59 -29.46 9.21
CA SER A 619 -11.64 -29.58 10.31
C SER A 619 -10.89 -28.27 10.59
N VAL A 620 -10.74 -27.41 9.57
CA VAL A 620 -10.01 -26.12 9.68
C VAL A 620 -10.97 -24.97 10.00
N VAL A 621 -12.08 -24.85 9.27
CA VAL A 621 -13.09 -23.80 9.46
C VAL A 621 -14.43 -24.41 9.91
N PRO A 622 -14.48 -24.96 11.13
CA PRO A 622 -15.68 -25.60 11.66
C PRO A 622 -16.83 -24.59 11.71
N GLY A 623 -18.02 -25.01 11.27
CA GLY A 623 -19.20 -24.15 11.28
C GLY A 623 -19.39 -23.27 10.05
N HIS A 624 -18.50 -23.31 9.05
CA HIS A 624 -18.68 -22.54 7.82
C HIS A 624 -20.02 -22.90 7.13
N PRO A 625 -20.97 -21.97 6.97
CA PRO A 625 -22.34 -22.28 6.55
C PRO A 625 -22.43 -23.05 5.22
N GLU A 626 -21.62 -22.66 4.23
CA GLU A 626 -21.61 -23.34 2.93
C GLU A 626 -20.97 -24.72 2.97
N LEU A 627 -20.01 -24.98 3.86
CA LEU A 627 -19.43 -26.32 3.99
C LEU A 627 -20.42 -27.26 4.68
N LEU A 628 -21.12 -26.78 5.71
CA LEU A 628 -22.20 -27.54 6.35
C LEU A 628 -23.33 -27.86 5.37
N ARG A 629 -23.67 -26.94 4.48
CA ARG A 629 -24.64 -27.18 3.40
C ARG A 629 -24.14 -28.25 2.42
N LEU A 630 -22.90 -28.14 1.95
CA LEU A 630 -22.27 -29.13 1.08
C LEU A 630 -22.18 -30.52 1.74
N GLN A 631 -22.00 -30.59 3.06
CA GLN A 631 -22.02 -31.84 3.82
C GLN A 631 -23.37 -32.54 3.76
N GLN A 632 -24.47 -31.80 3.68
CA GLN A 632 -25.81 -32.38 3.50
C GLN A 632 -26.03 -32.83 2.06
N GLU A 633 -25.48 -32.10 1.07
CA GLU A 633 -25.60 -32.42 -0.37
C GLU A 633 -24.77 -33.64 -0.79
N LEU A 634 -23.63 -33.90 -0.13
CA LEU A 634 -22.69 -34.99 -0.48
C LEU A 634 -22.88 -36.28 0.33
N ARG A 635 -23.84 -36.33 1.26
CA ARG A 635 -24.29 -37.58 1.90
C ARG A 635 -25.08 -38.41 0.91
#